data_AF-A0A2H0XCY5-F1
#
_entry.id   AF-A0A2H0XCY5-F1
#
_cell.length_a   1.000
_cell.length_b   1.000
_cell.length_c   1.000
_cell.angle_alpha   90.00
_cell.angle_beta   90.00
_cell.angle_gamma   90.00
#
_symmetry.space_group_name_H-M   'P 1'
#
loop_
_entity.id
_entity.type
_entity.pdbx_description
1 polymer ?
#
loop_
_entity_poly.entity_id
_entity_poly.type
_entity_poly.pdbx_seq_one_letter_code
_entity_poly.pdbx_strand_id
1 'polypeptide(L)' 'MGDSLTAGVGSNDVKSTFVYQVAKKLSQQFGKVGVVNLGVSGATSQDLIVEQLPQVAQEKPQYITLLTSC' A
#
# COMPACT_ATOMS: atom_id res chain seq x y z
N MET A 1 0.93 2.34 -1.70
CA MET A 1 2.32 2.82 -1.88
C MET A 1 2.74 3.49 -0.59
N GLY A 2 4.03 3.44 -0.23
CA GLY A 2 4.48 3.97 1.06
C GLY A 2 5.77 3.36 1.60
N ASP A 3 5.98 3.59 2.88
CA ASP A 3 7.16 3.18 3.64
C ASP A 3 7.00 1.80 4.31
N SER A 4 7.78 1.55 5.37
CA SER A 4 7.82 0.33 6.18
C SER A 4 6.45 -0.14 6.67
N LEU A 5 5.56 0.76 7.12
CA LEU A 5 4.24 0.37 7.59
C LEU A 5 3.37 -0.17 6.44
N THR A 6 3.52 0.44 5.26
CA THR A 6 2.85 -0.03 4.05
C THR A 6 3.44 -1.36 3.57
N ALA A 7 4.76 -1.53 3.68
CA ALA A 7 5.44 -2.78 3.38
C ALA A 7 5.05 -3.94 4.34
N GLY A 8 4.43 -3.62 5.49
CA GLY A 8 3.99 -4.60 6.49
C GLY A 8 5.04 -4.91 7.56
N VAL A 9 6.07 -4.07 7.70
CA VAL A 9 7.11 -4.22 8.73
C VAL A 9 6.48 -4.13 10.12
N GLY A 10 6.89 -5.03 11.02
CA GLY A 10 6.36 -5.13 12.38
C GLY A 10 5.11 -6.01 12.51
N SER A 11 4.60 -6.57 11.41
CA SER A 11 3.51 -7.55 11.42
C SER A 11 4.06 -8.97 11.27
N ASN A 12 3.55 -9.91 12.06
CA ASN A 12 3.93 -11.33 11.99
C ASN A 12 3.09 -12.13 10.98
N ASP A 13 1.99 -11.55 10.50
CA ASP A 13 1.09 -12.14 9.51
C ASP A 13 0.60 -11.04 8.56
N VAL A 14 0.48 -11.36 7.27
CA VAL A 14 -0.15 -10.53 6.25
C VAL A 14 -1.51 -10.01 6.73
N LYS A 15 -2.31 -10.85 7.41
CA LYS A 15 -3.63 -10.46 7.92
C LYS A 15 -3.59 -9.38 8.99
N SER A 16 -2.46 -9.23 9.68
CA SER A 16 -2.26 -8.19 10.70
C SER A 16 -1.71 -6.88 10.12
N THR A 17 -1.32 -6.87 8.84
CA THR A 17 -0.80 -5.65 8.19
C THR A 17 -1.87 -4.59 8.00
N PHE A 18 -1.44 -3.33 8.04
CA PHE A 18 -2.30 -2.18 7.74
C PHE A 18 -3.01 -2.33 6.37
N VAL A 19 -2.26 -2.73 5.35
CA VAL A 19 -2.78 -2.90 3.98
C VAL A 19 -3.90 -3.92 3.93
N TYR A 20 -3.75 -5.07 4.60
CA TYR A 20 -4.80 -6.09 4.66
C TYR A 20 -6.05 -5.57 5.37
N GLN A 21 -5.89 -4.85 6.48
CA GLN A 21 -7.04 -4.33 7.24
C GLN A 21 -7.82 -3.28 6.42
N VAL A 22 -7.13 -2.41 5.69
CA VAL A 22 -7.76 -1.45 4.77
C VAL A 22 -8.50 -2.18 3.66
N ALA A 23 -7.85 -3.16 3.01
CA ALA A 23 -8.47 -3.96 1.95
C ALA A 23 -9.70 -4.73 2.45
N LYS A 24 -9.63 -5.32 3.64
CA LYS A 24 -10.77 -6.00 4.28
C LYS A 24 -11.92 -5.03 4.49
N LYS A 25 -11.68 -3.84 5.03
CA LYS A 25 -12.72 -2.84 5.24
C LYS A 25 -13.35 -2.37 3.92
N LEU A 26 -12.55 -2.11 2.89
CA LEU A 26 -13.05 -1.79 1.55
C LEU A 26 -13.87 -2.94 0.97
N SER A 27 -13.44 -4.19 1.18
CA SER A 27 -14.16 -5.34 0.65
C SER A 27 -15.54 -5.54 1.29
N GLN A 28 -15.68 -5.17 2.56
CA GLN A 28 -16.97 -5.23 3.25
C GLN A 28 -17.97 -4.21 2.70
N GLN A 29 -17.49 -3.09 2.15
CA GLN A 29 -18.33 -2.02 1.61
C GLN A 29 -18.58 -2.15 0.11
N PHE A 30 -17.57 -2.58 -0.65
CA PHE A 30 -17.58 -2.56 -2.12
C PHE A 30 -17.51 -3.96 -2.77
N GLY A 31 -17.48 -5.03 -1.96
CA GLY A 31 -17.40 -6.41 -2.46
C GLY A 31 -15.96 -6.86 -2.71
N LYS A 32 -15.71 -7.63 -3.77
CA LYS A 32 -14.37 -8.19 -4.01
C LYS A 32 -13.38 -7.07 -4.39
N VAL A 33 -12.31 -6.92 -3.63
CA VAL A 33 -11.25 -5.92 -3.86
C VAL A 33 -9.92 -6.65 -4.16
N GLY A 34 -9.27 -6.27 -5.25
CA GLY A 34 -7.88 -6.67 -5.54
C GLY A 34 -6.90 -5.68 -4.91
N VAL A 35 -5.74 -6.16 -4.48
CA VAL A 35 -4.73 -5.33 -3.80
C VAL A 35 -3.37 -5.56 -4.42
N VAL A 36 -2.69 -4.46 -4.76
CA VAL A 36 -1.28 -4.45 -5.13
C VAL A 36 -0.54 -3.58 -4.11
N ASN A 37 0.40 -4.20 -3.38
CA ASN A 37 1.19 -3.50 -2.38
C ASN A 37 2.56 -3.12 -2.97
N LEU A 38 2.79 -1.81 -3.09
CA LEU A 38 4.03 -1.24 -3.60
C LEU A 38 4.86 -0.56 -2.48
N GLY A 39 4.56 -0.86 -1.21
CA GLY A 39 5.31 -0.29 -0.08
C GLY A 39 6.74 -0.82 -0.01
N VAL A 40 7.70 0.07 0.24
CA VAL A 40 9.12 -0.25 0.38
C VAL A 40 9.61 0.26 1.73
N SER A 41 10.23 -0.62 2.52
CA SER A 41 10.73 -0.25 3.85
C SER A 41 11.78 0.85 3.76
N GLY A 42 11.62 1.90 4.57
CA GLY A 42 12.53 3.05 4.59
C GLY A 42 12.35 4.04 3.43
N ALA A 43 11.37 3.85 2.55
CA ALA A 43 11.12 4.78 1.45
C ALA A 43 10.65 6.15 1.94
N THR A 44 11.17 7.20 1.30
CA THR A 44 10.81 8.60 1.50
C THR A 44 9.79 9.08 0.46
N SER A 45 9.26 10.28 0.65
CA SER A 45 8.40 10.93 -0.35
C SER A 45 9.06 11.06 -1.74
N GLN A 46 10.39 11.22 -1.79
CA GLN A 46 11.12 11.27 -3.05
C GLN A 46 11.15 9.91 -3.76
N ASP A 47 11.40 8.84 -3.00
CA ASP A 47 11.43 7.46 -3.53
C ASP A 47 10.03 7.06 -4.03
N LEU A 48 8.98 7.51 -3.35
CA LEU A 48 7.60 7.32 -3.78
C LEU A 48 7.36 7.91 -5.18
N ILE A 49 7.85 9.12 -5.45
CA ILE A 49 7.67 9.79 -6.74
C ILE A 49 8.50 9.12 -7.83
N VAL A 50 9.75 8.77 -7.54
CA VAL A 50 10.69 8.27 -8.55
C VAL A 50 10.47 6.80 -8.87
N GLU A 51 10.15 5.98 -7.87
CA GLU A 51 10.15 4.53 -8.01
C GLU A 51 8.75 3.92 -7.96
N GLN A 52 7.92 4.34 -7.00
CA GLN A 52 6.63 3.70 -6.75
C GLN A 52 5.53 4.26 -7.67
N LEU A 53 5.49 5.57 -7.91
CA LEU A 53 4.46 6.23 -8.71
C LEU A 53 4.43 5.73 -10.18
N PRO A 54 5.55 5.50 -10.87
CA PRO A 54 5.53 4.91 -12.21
C PRO A 54 4.91 3.50 -12.23
N GLN A 55 5.13 2.69 -11.20
CA GLN A 55 4.53 1.36 -11.07
C GLN A 55 3.01 1.47 -10.80
N VAL A 56 2.59 2.38 -9.92
CA VAL A 56 1.17 2.69 -9.68
C VAL A 56 0.45 3.04 -10.99
N ALA A 57 1.07 3.84 -11.85
CA ALA A 57 0.48 4.21 -13.14
C ALA A 57 0.26 3.01 -14.08
N GLN A 58 1.13 2.00 -14.03
CA GLN A 58 1.01 0.77 -14.82
C GLN A 58 -0.14 -0.12 -14.33
N GLU A 59 -0.37 -0.17 -13.02
CA GLU A 59 -1.44 -0.96 -12.39
C GLU A 59 -2.86 -0.40 -12.61
N LYS A 60 -2.98 0.85 -13.08
CA LYS A 60 -4.27 1.55 -13.33
C LYS A 60 -5.28 1.38 -12.17
N PRO A 61 -4.89 1.73 -10.93
CA PRO A 61 -5.74 1.49 -9.77
C PRO A 61 -6.95 2.42 -9.76
N GLN A 62 -8.04 1.95 -9.14
CA GLN A 62 -9.25 2.74 -8.88
C GLN A 62 -9.19 3.48 -7.54
N TYR A 63 -8.31 3.04 -6.64
CA TYR A 63 -8.13 3.57 -5.30
C TYR A 63 -6.65 3.48 -4.92
N ILE A 64 -6.11 4.55 -4.38
CA ILE A 64 -4.71 4.63 -3.95
C ILE A 64 -4.68 5.02 -2.47
N THR A 65 -3.91 4.28 -1.69
CA THR A 65 -3.47 4.71 -0.35
C THR A 65 -1.98 5.03 -0.40
N LEU A 66 -1.64 6.20 0.13
CA LEU A 66 -0.28 6.70 0.28
C LEU A 66 -0.02 6.91 1.78
N LEU A 67 1.03 6.28 2.29
CA LEU A 67 1.48 6.44 3.67
C LEU A 67 3.01 6.50 3.69
N THR A 68 3.56 7.66 4.03
CA THR A 68 5.01 7.88 4.13
C THR A 68 5.31 8.76 5.32
N SER A 69 6.44 8.50 5.96
CA SER A 69 7.08 9.42 6.89
C SER A 69 7.67 10.62 6.12
N CYS A 70 7.63 11.81 6.72
CA CYS A 70 8.20 13.04 6.15
C CYS A 70 9.72 13.07 6.27
#